data_AF-A0AAW2ND77-F1
#
_entry.id   AF-A0AAW2ND77-F1
#
_cell.length_a   1.000
_cell.length_b   1.000
_cell.length_c   1.000
_cell.angle_alpha   90.00
_cell.angle_beta   90.00
_cell.angle_gamma   90.00
#
_symmetry.space_group_name_H-M   'P 1'
#
loop_
_entity.id
_entity.type
_entity.pdbx_description
1 polymer ?
#
loop_
_entity_poly.entity_id
_entity_poly.type
_entity_poly.pdbx_seq_one_letter_code
_entity_poly.pdbx_strand_id
1 'polypeptide(L)'
;MCHLRPSQWHKWLSLAEYWYNTNFHTGLKLTPFQALYGYVPGPLTIDPYIPTSQPEVREYLQERARMLEVMRGNLCEAQNRMKVFADKHRTERSFEVGDEVYLKLHPYKQSSVQLRRNMKLAPKYYGPFRILAKIGPVAYRLALPPTSGIHPVFHVSLLKKKIGHKHTPTLNLPIFDQHGFCKVYPSQILARRLISRRNDPVPQVLVQWINYGPSEATWEDYYDLVARFPDFNMDRGGPGPSLPGSNVTDRCGNSRIN
;
A
#
# COMPACT_ATOMS: atom_id res chain seq x y z
N MET A 1 -32.15 0.88 -3.20
CA MET A 1 -32.42 1.87 -2.13
C MET A 1 -31.89 3.26 -2.45
N CYS A 2 -30.57 3.50 -2.42
CA CYS A 2 -30.03 4.86 -2.61
C CYS A 2 -30.25 5.44 -4.02
N HIS A 3 -30.35 4.61 -5.07
CA HIS A 3 -30.64 5.09 -6.42
C HIS A 3 -32.12 5.32 -6.74
N LEU A 4 -33.04 4.62 -6.04
CA LEU A 4 -34.47 4.73 -6.31
C LEU A 4 -35.13 5.83 -5.46
N ARG A 5 -34.70 5.98 -4.20
CA ARG A 5 -35.16 7.05 -3.29
C ARG A 5 -33.99 7.56 -2.43
N PRO A 6 -33.10 8.41 -2.99
CA PRO A 6 -31.87 8.85 -2.34
C PRO A 6 -32.07 9.65 -1.04
N SER A 7 -33.23 10.26 -0.82
CA SER A 7 -33.50 11.00 0.43
C SER A 7 -34.00 10.11 1.58
N GLN A 8 -34.43 8.87 1.30
CA GLN A 8 -35.14 8.03 2.27
C GLN A 8 -34.35 6.81 2.75
N TRP A 9 -33.11 6.59 2.27
CA TRP A 9 -32.33 5.38 2.57
C TRP A 9 -32.09 5.17 4.07
N HIS A 10 -31.91 6.27 4.83
CA HIS A 10 -31.62 6.22 6.26
C HIS A 10 -32.76 5.58 7.07
N LYS A 11 -34.01 5.71 6.62
CA LYS A 11 -35.19 5.09 7.25
C LYS A 11 -35.16 3.56 7.21
N TRP A 12 -34.35 3.00 6.30
CA TRP A 12 -34.27 1.57 6.03
C TRP A 12 -32.95 0.94 6.49
N LEU A 13 -32.07 1.72 7.14
CA LEU A 13 -30.75 1.24 7.56
C LEU A 13 -30.85 0.13 8.60
N SER A 14 -31.72 0.27 9.59
CA SER A 14 -31.98 -0.75 10.62
C SER A 14 -32.47 -2.06 10.00
N LEU A 15 -33.31 -1.99 8.97
CA LEU A 15 -33.79 -3.17 8.25
C LEU A 15 -32.67 -3.82 7.44
N ALA A 16 -31.80 -3.04 6.80
CA ALA A 16 -30.65 -3.53 6.07
C ALA A 16 -29.61 -4.20 6.99
N GLU A 17 -29.34 -3.59 8.14
CA GLU A 17 -28.45 -4.14 9.18
C GLU A 17 -29.00 -5.45 9.74
N TYR A 18 -30.27 -5.48 10.15
CA TYR A 18 -30.92 -6.70 10.61
C TYR A 18 -30.80 -7.80 9.56
N TRP A 19 -31.17 -7.49 8.31
CA TRP A 19 -31.09 -8.45 7.22
C TRP A 19 -29.66 -8.97 7.00
N TYR A 20 -28.65 -8.10 7.01
CA TYR A 20 -27.24 -8.52 6.90
C TYR A 20 -26.83 -9.46 8.05
N ASN A 21 -27.21 -9.13 9.28
CA ASN A 21 -26.87 -9.90 10.47
C ASN A 21 -27.62 -11.24 10.57
N THR A 22 -28.81 -11.35 9.98
CA THR A 22 -29.60 -12.59 10.00
C THR A 22 -29.44 -13.47 8.76
N ASN A 23 -28.71 -13.03 7.72
CA ASN A 23 -28.48 -13.87 6.54
C ASN A 23 -27.31 -14.82 6.71
N PHE A 24 -27.41 -15.96 6.05
CA PHE A 24 -26.37 -16.98 6.06
C PHE A 24 -25.11 -16.46 5.38
N HIS A 25 -23.98 -16.48 6.09
CA HIS A 25 -22.69 -16.09 5.55
C HIS A 25 -21.87 -17.34 5.20
N THR A 26 -21.55 -17.53 3.91
CA THR A 26 -20.88 -18.74 3.41
C THR A 26 -19.50 -19.00 4.04
N GLY A 27 -18.80 -17.93 4.43
CA GLY A 27 -17.50 -18.01 5.11
C GLY A 27 -17.59 -18.40 6.59
N LEU A 28 -18.68 -18.05 7.29
CA LEU A 28 -18.89 -18.41 8.69
C LEU A 28 -19.62 -19.75 8.82
N LYS A 29 -20.36 -20.16 7.77
CA LYS A 29 -21.33 -21.28 7.80
C LYS A 29 -22.49 -21.07 8.78
N LEU A 30 -22.73 -19.82 9.18
CA LEU A 30 -23.77 -19.39 10.11
C LEU A 30 -24.04 -17.89 9.87
N THR A 31 -25.07 -17.35 10.52
CA THR A 31 -25.39 -15.93 10.40
C THR A 31 -24.45 -15.09 11.29
N PRO A 32 -24.08 -13.85 10.92
CA PRO A 32 -23.27 -13.00 11.80
C PRO A 32 -23.87 -12.84 13.20
N PHE A 33 -25.20 -12.79 13.31
CA PHE A 33 -25.90 -12.77 14.59
C PHE A 33 -25.65 -14.05 15.41
N GLN A 34 -25.79 -15.23 14.80
CA GLN A 34 -25.49 -16.50 15.47
C GLN A 34 -24.01 -16.59 15.88
N ALA A 35 -23.11 -16.05 15.06
CA ALA A 35 -21.68 -16.03 15.36
C ALA A 35 -21.38 -15.26 16.65
N LEU A 36 -22.07 -14.14 16.82
CA LEU A 36 -21.85 -13.21 17.92
C LEU A 36 -22.59 -13.64 19.19
N TYR A 37 -23.83 -14.11 19.06
CA TYR A 37 -24.72 -14.34 20.20
C TYR A 37 -24.95 -15.82 20.53
N GLY A 38 -24.58 -16.75 19.65
CA GLY A 38 -24.68 -18.19 19.90
C GLY A 38 -26.09 -18.78 19.77
N TYR A 39 -27.09 -18.01 19.34
CA TYR A 39 -28.45 -18.48 19.10
C TYR A 39 -29.03 -17.92 17.80
N VAL A 40 -30.09 -18.58 17.29
CA VAL A 40 -30.78 -18.17 16.07
C VAL A 40 -31.60 -16.91 16.35
N PRO A 41 -31.47 -15.84 15.54
CA PRO A 41 -32.29 -14.65 15.71
C PRO A 41 -33.77 -15.02 15.56
N GLY A 42 -34.60 -14.60 16.51
CA GLY A 42 -36.05 -14.75 16.40
C GLY A 42 -36.59 -14.03 15.15
N PRO A 43 -37.62 -14.56 14.49
CA PRO A 43 -38.16 -13.93 13.28
C PRO A 43 -38.77 -12.56 13.61
N LEU A 44 -38.17 -11.47 13.10
CA LEU A 44 -38.82 -10.14 13.02
C LEU A 44 -39.77 -10.03 11.81
N THR A 45 -40.25 -11.18 11.30
CA THR A 45 -41.28 -11.21 10.27
C THR A 45 -42.62 -10.89 10.91
N ILE A 46 -42.88 -9.60 11.08
CA ILE A 46 -44.25 -9.09 11.18
C ILE A 46 -44.90 -9.44 9.84
N ASP A 47 -45.87 -10.36 9.87
CA ASP A 47 -46.63 -10.76 8.69
C ASP A 47 -47.32 -9.51 8.11
N PRO A 48 -47.07 -9.16 6.83
CA PRO A 48 -47.67 -7.98 6.22
C PRO A 48 -49.21 -8.05 6.12
N TYR A 49 -49.81 -9.21 6.37
CA TYR A 49 -51.26 -9.44 6.35
C TYR A 49 -51.90 -9.50 7.75
N ILE A 50 -51.17 -9.15 8.82
CA ILE A 50 -51.78 -9.07 10.16
C ILE A 50 -52.96 -8.07 10.10
N PRO A 51 -54.18 -8.50 10.45
CA PRO A 51 -55.33 -7.60 10.47
C PRO A 51 -55.10 -6.56 11.55
N THR A 52 -54.73 -5.36 11.12
CA THR A 52 -54.42 -4.24 12.01
C THR A 52 -55.50 -3.18 11.83
N SER A 53 -56.09 -2.73 12.93
CA SER A 53 -57.17 -1.74 12.90
C SER A 53 -56.68 -0.32 12.55
N GLN A 54 -55.36 -0.10 12.53
CA GLN A 54 -54.72 1.19 12.28
C GLN A 54 -54.23 1.29 10.82
N PRO A 55 -54.68 2.29 10.03
CA PRO A 55 -54.34 2.41 8.62
C PRO A 55 -52.85 2.71 8.38
N GLU A 56 -52.22 3.52 9.23
CA GLU A 56 -50.79 3.89 9.12
C GLU A 56 -49.86 2.66 9.23
N VAL A 57 -50.20 1.72 10.12
CA VAL A 57 -49.43 0.48 10.31
C VAL A 57 -49.54 -0.40 9.07
N ARG A 58 -50.73 -0.47 8.47
CA ARG A 58 -50.97 -1.24 7.25
C ARG A 58 -50.18 -0.68 6.07
N GLU A 59 -50.18 0.64 5.89
CA GLU A 59 -49.38 1.32 4.86
C GLU A 59 -47.88 1.08 5.06
N TYR A 60 -47.39 1.18 6.31
CA TYR A 60 -46.00 0.90 6.64
C TYR A 60 -45.60 -0.54 6.32
N LEU A 61 -46.43 -1.53 6.66
CA LEU A 61 -46.15 -2.95 6.38
C LEU A 61 -46.11 -3.25 4.88
N GLN A 62 -47.01 -2.67 4.10
CA GLN A 62 -47.02 -2.80 2.64
C GLN A 62 -45.78 -2.17 2.00
N GLU A 63 -45.40 -0.97 2.47
CA GLU A 63 -44.20 -0.29 2.00
C GLU A 63 -42.93 -1.05 2.39
N ARG A 64 -42.86 -1.58 3.62
CA ARG A 64 -41.77 -2.44 4.07
C ARG A 64 -41.64 -3.69 3.21
N ALA A 65 -42.74 -4.36 2.89
CA ALA A 65 -42.74 -5.56 2.04
C ALA A 65 -42.21 -5.26 0.63
N ARG A 66 -42.68 -4.17 0.00
CA ARG A 66 -42.14 -3.71 -1.28
C ARG A 66 -40.65 -3.40 -1.22
N MET A 67 -40.21 -2.71 -0.17
CA MET A 67 -38.80 -2.36 0.00
C MET A 67 -37.91 -3.58 0.21
N LEU A 68 -38.36 -4.59 0.95
CA LEU A 68 -37.62 -5.84 1.12
C LEU A 68 -37.40 -6.57 -0.21
N GLU A 69 -38.39 -6.59 -1.09
CA GLU A 69 -38.27 -7.22 -2.41
C GLU A 69 -37.22 -6.50 -3.28
N VAL A 70 -37.28 -5.17 -3.29
CA VAL A 70 -36.28 -4.34 -3.99
C VAL A 70 -34.88 -4.54 -3.42
N MET A 71 -34.73 -4.67 -2.10
CA MET A 71 -33.42 -4.93 -1.48
C MET A 71 -32.82 -6.26 -1.93
N ARG A 72 -33.63 -7.32 -1.97
CA ARG A 72 -33.20 -8.65 -2.41
C ARG A 72 -32.72 -8.63 -3.86
N GLY A 73 -33.50 -8.02 -4.75
CA GLY A 73 -33.14 -7.86 -6.16
C GLY A 73 -31.82 -7.10 -6.34
N ASN A 74 -31.72 -5.91 -5.73
CA ASN A 74 -30.52 -5.07 -5.83
C ASN A 74 -29.26 -5.75 -5.29
N LEU A 75 -29.38 -6.56 -4.23
CA LEU A 75 -28.24 -7.28 -3.68
C LEU A 75 -27.79 -8.40 -4.60
N CYS A 76 -28.72 -9.16 -5.17
CA CYS A 76 -28.40 -10.18 -6.18
C CYS A 76 -27.65 -9.57 -7.36
N GLU A 77 -28.14 -8.43 -7.87
CA GLU A 77 -27.46 -7.67 -8.92
C GLU A 77 -26.08 -7.15 -8.50
N ALA A 78 -25.94 -6.66 -7.25
CA ALA A 78 -24.65 -6.22 -6.73
C ALA A 78 -23.64 -7.38 -6.64
N GLN A 79 -24.06 -8.53 -6.11
CA GLN A 79 -23.24 -9.74 -6.03
C GLN A 79 -22.82 -10.23 -7.42
N ASN A 80 -23.76 -10.26 -8.38
CA ASN A 80 -23.47 -10.63 -9.76
C ASN A 80 -22.48 -9.65 -10.41
N ARG A 81 -22.67 -8.34 -10.22
CA ARG A 81 -21.71 -7.32 -10.71
C ARG A 81 -20.33 -7.52 -10.09
N MET A 82 -20.24 -7.71 -8.77
CA MET A 82 -18.97 -7.96 -8.08
C MET A 82 -18.25 -9.19 -8.63
N LYS A 83 -18.99 -10.28 -8.88
CA LYS A 83 -18.44 -11.50 -9.50
C LYS A 83 -17.91 -11.23 -10.90
N VAL A 84 -18.72 -10.61 -11.77
CA VAL A 84 -18.32 -10.27 -13.15
C VAL A 84 -17.06 -9.40 -13.17
N PHE A 85 -16.99 -8.36 -12.33
CA PHE A 85 -15.82 -7.48 -12.26
C PHE A 85 -14.58 -8.19 -11.71
N ALA A 86 -14.74 -9.06 -10.70
CA ALA A 86 -13.63 -9.83 -10.14
C ALA A 86 -13.07 -10.83 -11.17
N ASP A 87 -13.96 -11.53 -11.88
CA ASP A 87 -13.56 -12.56 -12.85
C ASP A 87 -13.01 -11.96 -14.16
N LYS A 88 -13.44 -10.75 -14.56
CA LYS A 88 -13.00 -10.08 -15.80
C LYS A 88 -11.48 -9.94 -15.94
N HIS A 89 -10.76 -9.76 -14.84
CA HIS A 89 -9.29 -9.61 -14.84
C HIS A 89 -8.56 -10.82 -14.24
N ARG A 90 -9.30 -11.86 -13.84
CA ARG A 90 -8.71 -13.08 -13.29
C ARG A 90 -8.14 -13.88 -14.46
N THR A 91 -6.81 -13.98 -14.48
CA THR A 91 -6.11 -14.89 -15.38
C THR A 91 -5.62 -16.06 -14.54
N GLU A 92 -6.01 -17.28 -14.92
CA GLU A 92 -5.39 -18.46 -14.33
C GLU A 92 -3.93 -18.48 -14.76
N ARG A 93 -3.05 -18.44 -13.76
CA ARG A 93 -1.61 -18.51 -13.95
C ARG A 93 -1.14 -19.73 -13.18
N SER A 94 -0.37 -20.57 -13.83
CA SER A 94 0.33 -21.67 -13.21
C SER A 94 1.80 -21.56 -13.56
N PHE A 95 2.65 -21.96 -12.61
CA PHE A 95 4.08 -22.01 -12.80
C PHE A 95 4.60 -23.35 -12.28
N GLU A 96 5.74 -23.78 -12.80
CA GLU A 96 6.38 -25.03 -12.38
C GLU A 96 7.59 -24.77 -11.50
N VAL A 97 7.97 -25.79 -10.73
CA VAL A 97 9.20 -25.74 -9.94
C VAL A 97 10.38 -25.62 -10.92
N GLY A 98 11.21 -24.61 -10.71
CA GLY A 98 12.33 -24.30 -11.60
C GLY A 98 12.09 -23.16 -12.57
N ASP A 99 10.85 -22.71 -12.78
CA ASP A 99 10.56 -21.52 -13.58
C ASP A 99 11.20 -20.27 -12.95
N GLU A 100 11.70 -19.37 -13.80
CA GLU A 100 12.12 -18.02 -13.40
C GLU A 100 10.94 -17.05 -13.47
N VAL A 101 10.65 -16.36 -12.37
CA VAL A 101 9.55 -15.40 -12.28
C VAL A 101 9.99 -14.07 -11.70
N TYR A 102 9.38 -13.00 -12.20
CA TYR A 102 9.45 -11.66 -11.63
C TYR A 102 8.47 -11.52 -10.47
N LEU A 103 8.96 -10.98 -9.35
CA LEU A 103 8.14 -10.69 -8.17
C LEU A 103 7.67 -9.23 -8.19
N LYS A 104 6.36 -9.04 -8.07
CA LYS A 104 5.70 -7.74 -7.99
C LYS A 104 5.69 -7.24 -6.55
N LEU A 105 6.47 -6.21 -6.24
CA LEU A 105 6.44 -5.54 -4.94
C LEU A 105 5.72 -4.18 -5.06
N HIS A 106 5.12 -3.71 -3.97
CA HIS A 106 4.61 -2.34 -3.86
C HIS A 106 5.32 -1.63 -2.70
N PRO A 107 6.57 -1.16 -2.89
CA PRO A 107 7.36 -0.59 -1.80
C PRO A 107 6.69 0.63 -1.12
N TYR A 108 5.85 1.36 -1.86
CA TYR A 108 5.22 2.60 -1.40
C TYR A 108 4.01 2.41 -0.47
N LYS A 109 3.37 1.24 -0.42
CA LYS A 109 2.15 1.06 0.41
C LYS A 109 2.42 1.07 1.92
N GLN A 110 3.67 1.17 2.32
CA GLN A 110 4.10 1.07 3.72
C GLN A 110 5.06 2.20 4.14
N SER A 111 5.58 3.05 3.26
CA SER A 111 6.42 4.19 3.68
C SER A 111 5.56 5.40 4.07
N SER A 112 5.36 5.65 5.36
CA SER A 112 4.77 6.89 5.88
C SER A 112 5.67 8.11 5.70
N VAL A 113 6.96 7.89 5.43
CA VAL A 113 7.96 8.94 5.19
C VAL A 113 8.17 9.11 3.69
N GLN A 114 7.71 10.24 3.15
CA GLN A 114 7.84 10.63 1.74
C GLN A 114 9.32 10.84 1.37
N LEU A 115 10.04 9.79 0.95
CA LEU A 115 11.45 9.95 0.56
C LEU A 115 11.70 10.12 -0.95
N ARG A 116 10.66 10.03 -1.79
CA ARG A 116 10.80 10.27 -3.23
C ARG A 116 9.61 11.09 -3.73
N ARG A 117 9.89 12.12 -4.53
CA ARG A 117 8.86 12.83 -5.31
C ARG A 117 8.14 11.92 -6.33
N ASN A 118 8.77 10.82 -6.79
CA ASN A 118 8.27 9.98 -7.88
C ASN A 118 8.26 8.45 -7.60
N MET A 119 7.77 7.98 -6.44
CA MET A 119 7.64 6.51 -6.20
C MET A 119 6.70 5.79 -7.17
N LYS A 120 5.79 6.51 -7.83
CA LYS A 120 4.88 5.98 -8.84
C LYS A 120 5.60 5.44 -10.09
N LEU A 121 6.82 5.93 -10.37
CA LEU A 121 7.63 5.55 -11.52
C LEU A 121 8.71 4.50 -11.20
N ALA A 122 8.80 4.04 -9.94
CA ALA A 122 9.75 3.01 -9.54
C ALA A 122 9.44 1.66 -10.22
N PRO A 123 10.45 0.80 -10.45
CA PRO A 123 10.23 -0.54 -10.98
C PRO A 123 9.29 -1.32 -10.05
N LYS A 124 8.27 -1.94 -10.65
CA LYS A 124 7.24 -2.69 -9.93
C LYS A 124 7.59 -4.18 -9.75
N TYR A 125 8.41 -4.68 -10.66
CA TYR A 125 8.81 -6.08 -10.75
C TYR A 125 10.30 -6.20 -10.51
N TYR A 126 10.69 -7.14 -9.66
CA TYR A 126 12.05 -7.34 -9.21
C TYR A 126 12.51 -8.75 -9.55
N GLY A 127 13.75 -8.83 -10.05
CA GLY A 127 14.54 -10.05 -10.26
C GLY A 127 13.87 -11.15 -11.08
N PRO A 128 14.63 -12.02 -11.76
CA PRO A 128 14.16 -13.38 -11.95
C PRO A 128 14.48 -14.17 -10.68
N PHE A 129 13.45 -14.58 -9.94
CA PHE A 129 13.59 -15.54 -8.85
C PHE A 129 13.12 -16.91 -9.31
N ARG A 130 13.86 -17.94 -8.91
CA ARG A 130 13.50 -19.32 -9.22
C ARG A 130 12.42 -19.80 -8.27
N ILE A 131 11.41 -20.49 -8.79
CA ILE A 131 10.42 -21.18 -7.96
C ILE A 131 11.05 -22.42 -7.36
N LEU A 132 11.10 -22.50 -6.04
CA LEU A 132 11.62 -23.64 -5.28
C LEU A 132 10.56 -24.72 -5.03
N ALA A 133 9.33 -24.29 -4.72
CA ALA A 133 8.24 -25.20 -4.40
C ALA A 133 6.88 -24.57 -4.71
N LYS A 134 5.91 -25.41 -5.08
CA LYS A 134 4.50 -25.06 -5.18
C LYS A 134 3.81 -25.49 -3.88
N ILE A 135 3.46 -24.52 -3.04
CA ILE A 135 2.83 -24.78 -1.72
C ILE A 135 1.34 -25.05 -1.87
N GLY A 136 0.71 -24.44 -2.88
CA GLY A 136 -0.68 -24.68 -3.21
C GLY A 136 -1.01 -24.27 -4.65
N PRO A 137 -2.28 -24.32 -5.05
CA PRO A 137 -2.69 -23.91 -6.40
C PRO A 137 -2.32 -22.45 -6.71
N VAL A 138 -2.28 -21.62 -5.66
CA VAL A 138 -2.15 -20.17 -5.77
C VAL A 138 -0.91 -19.62 -5.05
N ALA A 139 -0.17 -20.44 -4.30
CA ALA A 139 0.97 -20.01 -3.48
C ALA A 139 2.27 -20.72 -3.87
N TYR A 140 3.32 -19.95 -4.13
CA TYR A 140 4.63 -20.43 -4.59
C TYR A 140 5.74 -19.90 -3.70
N ARG A 141 6.74 -20.75 -3.42
CA ARG A 141 7.95 -20.38 -2.70
C ARG A 141 9.06 -20.00 -3.69
N LEU A 142 9.63 -18.82 -3.52
CA LEU A 142 10.72 -18.30 -4.36
C LEU A 142 12.08 -18.46 -3.67
N ALA A 143 13.12 -18.61 -4.49
CA ALA A 143 14.52 -18.51 -4.08
C ALA A 143 14.91 -17.04 -3.92
N LEU A 144 14.55 -16.45 -2.78
CA LEU A 144 15.00 -15.10 -2.43
C LEU A 144 16.39 -15.13 -1.79
N PRO A 145 17.20 -14.07 -1.97
CA PRO A 145 18.42 -13.87 -1.21
C PRO A 145 18.13 -13.88 0.31
N PRO A 146 19.00 -14.46 1.15
CA PRO A 146 18.79 -14.51 2.60
C PRO A 146 18.71 -13.11 3.25
N THR A 147 19.21 -12.08 2.56
CA THR A 147 19.16 -10.67 2.98
C THR A 147 17.82 -9.99 2.72
N SER A 148 16.86 -10.65 2.04
CA SER A 148 15.68 -9.96 1.52
C SER A 148 14.68 -9.48 2.58
N GLY A 149 14.74 -9.96 3.83
CA GLY A 149 13.80 -9.59 4.90
C GLY A 149 12.32 -9.92 4.66
N ILE A 150 11.95 -10.36 3.45
CA ILE A 150 10.59 -10.70 3.03
C ILE A 150 10.37 -12.21 3.11
N HIS A 151 9.17 -12.61 3.51
CA HIS A 151 8.75 -14.01 3.50
C HIS A 151 8.79 -14.61 2.06
N PRO A 152 9.37 -15.81 1.84
CA PRO A 152 9.64 -16.33 0.50
C PRO A 152 8.41 -16.88 -0.23
N VAL A 153 7.22 -16.85 0.38
CA VAL A 153 5.98 -17.41 -0.18
C VAL A 153 5.08 -16.31 -0.68
N PHE A 154 4.69 -16.39 -1.96
CA PHE A 154 3.89 -15.37 -2.63
C PHE A 154 2.70 -15.96 -3.36
N HIS A 155 1.63 -15.15 -3.44
CA HIS A 155 0.45 -15.43 -4.23
C HIS A 155 0.76 -15.29 -5.73
N VAL A 156 0.17 -16.15 -6.57
CA VAL A 156 0.43 -16.26 -8.02
C VAL A 156 0.22 -14.95 -8.78
N SER A 157 -0.73 -14.12 -8.35
CA SER A 157 -1.00 -12.78 -8.90
C SER A 157 0.15 -11.78 -8.75
N LEU A 158 1.08 -12.04 -7.83
CA LEU A 158 2.30 -11.24 -7.63
C LEU A 158 3.45 -11.70 -8.52
N LEU A 159 3.28 -12.79 -9.28
CA LEU A 159 4.32 -13.39 -10.10
C LEU A 159 4.07 -13.16 -11.58
N LYS A 160 5.15 -13.00 -12.34
CA LYS A 160 5.13 -12.91 -13.81
C LYS A 160 6.26 -13.76 -14.39
N LYS A 161 5.95 -14.72 -15.27
CA LYS A 161 6.97 -15.58 -15.91
C LYS A 161 8.00 -14.73 -16.65
N LYS A 162 9.28 -15.05 -16.50
CA LYS A 162 10.35 -14.49 -17.30
C LYS A 162 10.29 -15.11 -18.70
N ILE A 163 10.15 -14.27 -19.73
CA ILE A 163 10.14 -14.69 -21.13
C ILE A 163 11.29 -13.97 -21.84
N GLY A 164 12.25 -14.74 -22.35
CA GLY A 164 13.43 -14.24 -23.05
C GLY A 164 14.62 -13.85 -22.15
N HIS A 165 15.77 -13.61 -22.78
CA HIS A 165 17.07 -13.37 -22.11
C HIS A 165 17.51 -11.90 -22.07
N LYS A 166 16.73 -10.97 -22.64
CA LYS A 166 17.22 -9.61 -22.99
C LYS A 166 17.00 -8.51 -21.94
N HIS A 167 16.17 -8.72 -20.92
CA HIS A 167 15.91 -7.67 -19.92
C HIS A 167 16.05 -8.24 -18.52
N THR A 168 17.10 -7.84 -17.81
CA THR A 168 17.21 -8.01 -16.36
C THR A 168 16.92 -6.66 -15.71
N PRO A 169 15.65 -6.30 -15.44
CA PRO A 169 15.35 -5.12 -14.65
C PRO A 169 15.78 -5.42 -13.21
N THR A 170 16.95 -4.90 -12.84
CA THR A 170 17.51 -4.73 -11.49
C THR A 170 17.37 -5.95 -10.55
N LEU A 171 18.50 -6.63 -10.31
CA LEU A 171 18.62 -7.80 -9.43
C LEU A 171 18.39 -7.50 -7.94
N ASN A 172 18.44 -6.24 -7.52
CA ASN A 172 18.48 -5.90 -6.11
C ASN A 172 17.07 -5.69 -5.58
N LEU A 173 16.60 -6.66 -4.79
CA LEU A 173 15.46 -6.43 -3.92
C LEU A 173 15.76 -5.24 -3.01
N PRO A 174 14.79 -4.36 -2.74
CA PRO A 174 14.96 -3.38 -1.69
C PRO A 174 15.26 -4.11 -0.39
N ILE A 175 16.23 -3.64 0.38
CA ILE A 175 16.41 -4.09 1.76
C ILE A 175 15.18 -3.66 2.54
N PHE A 176 14.52 -4.60 3.20
CA PHE A 176 13.39 -4.31 4.09
C PHE A 176 13.83 -4.44 5.55
N ASP A 177 13.26 -3.61 6.42
CA ASP A 177 13.37 -3.74 7.88
C ASP A 177 12.51 -4.91 8.40
N GLN A 178 12.70 -5.30 9.66
CA GLN A 178 11.96 -6.37 10.36
C GLN A 178 10.43 -6.20 10.32
N HIS A 179 9.95 -4.99 10.06
CA HIS A 179 8.54 -4.65 9.91
C HIS A 179 8.05 -4.63 8.44
N GLY A 180 8.89 -5.00 7.47
CA GLY A 180 8.55 -5.05 6.05
C GLY A 180 8.60 -3.68 5.34
N PHE A 181 9.25 -2.67 5.93
CA PHE A 181 9.43 -1.35 5.32
C PHE A 181 10.72 -1.30 4.51
N CYS A 182 10.66 -0.74 3.29
CA CYS A 182 11.87 -0.54 2.49
C CYS A 182 12.82 0.41 3.24
N LYS A 183 14.00 -0.09 3.63
CA LYS A 183 15.04 0.69 4.29
C LYS A 183 15.64 1.63 3.26
N VAL A 184 15.32 2.91 3.39
CA VAL A 184 15.93 3.94 2.56
C VAL A 184 16.89 4.74 3.43
N TYR A 185 18.17 4.52 3.18
CA TYR A 185 19.26 5.11 3.93
C TYR A 185 20.30 5.62 2.93
N PRO A 186 20.99 6.75 3.18
CA PRO A 186 22.06 7.23 2.32
C PRO A 186 23.19 6.19 2.24
N SER A 187 23.59 5.81 1.03
CA SER A 187 24.73 4.91 0.79
C SER A 187 26.02 5.70 0.66
N GLN A 188 26.02 6.74 -0.18
CA GLN A 188 27.21 7.54 -0.49
C GLN A 188 26.81 8.93 -1.01
N ILE A 189 27.67 9.93 -0.82
CA ILE A 189 27.55 11.22 -1.48
C ILE A 189 28.41 11.20 -2.75
N LEU A 190 27.79 11.46 -3.89
CA LEU A 190 28.43 11.41 -5.20
C LEU A 190 28.97 12.79 -5.63
N ALA A 191 28.28 13.87 -5.26
CA ALA A 191 28.66 15.23 -5.62
C ALA A 191 28.13 16.24 -4.61
N ARG A 192 28.71 17.44 -4.60
CA ARG A 192 28.29 18.57 -3.76
C ARG A 192 28.14 19.82 -4.64
N ARG A 193 27.13 20.65 -4.37
CA ARG A 193 26.93 21.93 -5.07
C ARG A 193 26.35 22.99 -4.14
N LEU A 194 26.60 24.25 -4.45
CA LEU A 194 25.94 25.39 -3.80
C LEU A 194 24.92 25.98 -4.77
N ILE A 195 23.67 26.13 -4.33
CA ILE A 195 22.62 26.82 -5.10
C ILE A 195 22.20 28.07 -4.36
N SER A 196 21.92 29.16 -5.06
CA SER A 196 21.30 30.35 -4.46
C SER A 196 19.79 30.17 -4.44
N ARG A 197 19.18 30.14 -3.24
CA ARG A 197 17.72 30.06 -3.05
C ARG A 197 17.32 31.27 -2.22
N ARG A 198 16.51 32.17 -2.78
CA ARG A 198 16.10 33.43 -2.13
C ARG A 198 17.29 34.27 -1.63
N ASN A 199 18.34 34.39 -2.44
CA ASN A 199 19.59 35.10 -2.13
C ASN A 199 20.52 34.45 -1.10
N ASP A 200 20.12 33.32 -0.49
CA ASP A 200 20.97 32.58 0.45
C ASP A 200 21.65 31.38 -0.24
N PRO A 201 22.96 31.16 0.00
CA PRO A 201 23.67 29.99 -0.49
C PRO A 201 23.24 28.73 0.29
N VAL A 202 22.55 27.81 -0.37
CA VAL A 202 22.13 26.53 0.20
C VAL A 202 23.04 25.41 -0.32
N PRO A 203 23.78 24.72 0.56
CA PRO A 203 24.57 23.55 0.19
C PRO A 203 23.65 22.35 -0.09
N GLN A 204 23.84 21.74 -1.26
CA GLN A 204 23.17 20.51 -1.66
C GLN A 204 24.17 19.39 -1.91
N VAL A 205 23.76 18.18 -1.58
CA VAL A 205 24.54 16.96 -1.79
C VAL A 205 23.76 16.00 -2.68
N LEU A 206 24.45 15.38 -3.64
CA LEU A 206 23.92 14.34 -4.50
C LEU A 206 24.06 13.01 -3.76
N VAL A 207 22.95 12.50 -3.24
CA VAL A 207 22.91 11.30 -2.41
C VAL A 207 22.58 10.09 -3.27
N GLN A 208 23.48 9.11 -3.26
CA GLN A 208 23.15 7.74 -3.67
C GLN A 208 22.46 7.04 -2.50
N TRP A 209 21.28 6.48 -2.76
CA TRP A 209 20.48 5.78 -1.76
C TRP A 209 20.77 4.28 -1.78
N ILE A 210 20.71 3.64 -0.62
CA ILE A 210 20.73 2.17 -0.53
C ILE A 210 19.57 1.60 -1.37
N ASN A 211 19.84 0.53 -2.11
CA ASN A 211 18.96 -0.13 -3.09
C ASN A 211 18.86 0.53 -4.48
N TYR A 212 19.54 1.66 -4.72
CA TYR A 212 19.47 2.38 -5.99
C TYR A 212 20.86 2.63 -6.60
N GLY A 213 20.91 2.69 -7.93
CA GLY A 213 22.15 2.95 -8.67
C GLY A 213 22.58 4.42 -8.61
N PRO A 214 23.82 4.75 -9.01
CA PRO A 214 24.31 6.13 -9.04
C PRO A 214 23.51 7.02 -10.02
N SER A 215 22.92 6.43 -11.06
CA SER A 215 22.04 7.13 -12.02
C SER A 215 20.71 7.59 -11.43
N GLU A 216 20.33 7.06 -10.26
CA GLU A 216 19.05 7.36 -9.58
C GLU A 216 19.25 8.21 -8.31
N ALA A 217 20.45 8.79 -8.16
CA ALA A 217 20.80 9.68 -7.06
C ALA A 217 19.98 11.00 -7.11
N THR A 218 19.67 11.56 -5.93
CA THR A 218 18.89 12.81 -5.81
C THR A 218 19.68 13.90 -5.11
N TRP A 219 19.44 15.15 -5.51
CA TRP A 219 19.98 16.33 -4.83
C TRP A 219 19.13 16.64 -3.60
N GLU A 220 19.74 16.58 -2.42
CA GLU A 220 19.11 16.88 -1.13
C GLU A 220 19.81 18.07 -0.47
N ASP A 221 19.07 18.86 0.31
CA ASP A 221 19.63 19.96 1.09
C ASP A 221 20.46 19.35 2.24
N TYR A 222 21.71 19.81 2.42
CA TYR A 222 22.68 19.18 3.33
C TYR A 222 22.16 19.13 4.78
N TYR A 223 21.65 20.25 5.28
CA TYR A 223 21.15 20.35 6.66
C TYR A 223 19.92 19.46 6.90
N ASP A 224 19.01 19.35 5.91
CA ASP A 224 17.84 18.47 5.97
C ASP A 224 18.24 16.99 5.96
N LEU A 225 19.36 16.66 5.28
CA LEU A 225 19.90 15.31 5.29
C LEU A 225 20.52 14.96 6.65
N VAL A 226 21.25 15.90 7.27
CA VAL A 226 21.89 15.70 8.59
C VAL A 226 20.82 15.51 9.66
N ALA A 227 19.78 16.33 9.64
CA ALA A 227 18.67 16.24 10.58
C ALA A 227 17.92 14.90 10.46
N ARG A 228 17.79 14.35 9.24
CA ARG A 228 17.09 13.07 8.98
C ARG A 228 17.95 11.83 9.23
N PHE A 229 19.24 11.92 8.98
CA PHE A 229 20.18 10.79 9.08
C PHE A 229 21.42 11.21 9.88
N PRO A 230 21.30 11.43 11.20
CA PRO A 230 22.40 11.90 12.03
C PRO A 230 23.58 10.91 12.09
N ASP A 231 23.31 9.61 11.94
CA ASP A 231 24.33 8.55 11.97
C ASP A 231 25.11 8.41 10.65
N PHE A 232 24.71 9.11 9.58
CA PHE A 232 25.33 8.97 8.27
C PHE A 232 26.56 9.88 8.15
N ASN A 233 27.74 9.28 7.98
CA ASN A 233 28.97 10.04 7.78
C ASN A 233 29.01 10.67 6.38
N MET A 234 28.85 11.99 6.34
CA MET A 234 28.78 12.78 5.11
C MET A 234 30.14 13.07 4.45
N ASP A 235 31.24 12.67 5.08
CA ASP A 235 32.59 12.94 4.59
C ASP A 235 33.14 11.82 3.69
N ARG A 236 32.40 10.71 3.53
CA ARG A 236 32.77 9.59 2.65
C ARG A 236 32.34 9.81 1.19
N GLY A 237 32.84 10.84 0.52
CA GLY A 237 32.58 10.99 -0.92
C GLY A 237 33.30 12.12 -1.64
N GLY A 238 34.25 11.74 -2.53
CA GLY A 238 34.77 12.47 -3.71
C GLY A 238 35.39 13.88 -3.51
N PRO A 239 36.47 14.23 -4.23
CA PRO A 239 37.04 15.57 -4.16
C PRO A 239 36.06 16.59 -4.76
N GLY A 240 35.51 17.47 -3.93
CA GLY A 240 34.61 18.57 -4.29
C GLY A 240 34.80 19.73 -3.32
N PRO A 241 34.53 20.98 -3.73
CA PRO A 241 35.22 22.16 -3.25
C PRO A 241 35.05 22.33 -1.74
N SER A 242 36.18 22.63 -1.09
CA SER A 242 36.29 22.93 0.33
C SER A 242 35.24 23.97 0.73
N LEU A 243 34.49 23.67 1.79
CA LEU A 243 33.70 24.67 2.51
C LEU A 243 34.63 25.82 2.91
N PRO A 244 34.21 27.09 2.77
CA PRO A 244 35.03 28.22 3.20
C PRO A 244 35.29 28.10 4.69
N GLY A 245 36.57 27.91 5.03
CA GLY A 245 37.03 27.77 6.40
C GLY A 245 36.65 28.97 7.25
N SER A 246 36.28 28.69 8.49
CA SER A 246 36.08 29.67 9.55
C SER A 246 37.40 30.41 9.79
N ASN A 247 37.59 31.56 9.16
CA ASN A 247 38.68 32.46 9.51
C ASN A 247 38.38 33.06 10.89
N VAL A 248 39.00 32.47 11.92
CA VAL A 248 39.21 33.09 13.22
C VAL A 248 40.08 34.32 12.98
N THR A 249 39.50 35.51 13.02
CA THR A 249 40.27 36.76 13.05
C THR A 249 40.74 36.98 14.49
N ASP A 250 42.00 36.64 14.74
CA ASP A 250 42.74 37.10 15.91
C ASP A 250 42.76 38.63 15.93
N ARG A 251 42.19 39.21 16.97
CA ARG A 251 42.32 40.64 17.29
C ARG A 251 43.71 40.90 17.84
N CYS A 252 44.62 41.35 16.98
CA CYS A 252 45.87 41.96 17.41
C CYS A 252 45.64 43.40 17.90
N GLY A 253 45.89 43.59 19.19
CA GLY A 253 46.77 44.64 19.74
C GLY A 253 46.56 46.08 19.30
N ASN A 254 45.82 46.83 20.10
CA ASN A 254 45.87 48.29 20.12
C ASN A 254 47.21 48.71 20.74
N SER A 255 48.05 49.45 20.01
CA SER A 255 49.23 50.13 20.56
C SER A 255 49.31 51.52 19.95
N ARG A 256 49.12 52.52 20.82
CA ARG A 256 49.40 53.94 20.58
C ARG A 256 50.87 54.09 20.17
N ILE A 257 51.18 55.15 19.40
CA ILE A 257 52.05 56.28 19.81
C ILE A 257 52.23 57.22 18.59
N ASN A 258 51.98 58.50 18.88
CA ASN A 258 52.28 59.76 18.16
C ASN A 258 51.72 60.02 16.77
#